data_AF-A0A523GTG3-F1
#
_entry.id   AF-A0A523GTG3-F1
#
_cell.length_a   1.000
_cell.length_b   1.000
_cell.length_c   1.000
_cell.angle_alpha   90.00
_cell.angle_beta   90.00
_cell.angle_gamma   90.00
#
_symmetry.space_group_name_H-M   'P 1'
#
loop_
_entity.id
_entity.type
_entity.pdbx_description
1 polymer ?
#
loop_
_entity_poly.entity_id
_entity_poly.type
_entity_poly.pdbx_seq_one_letter_code
_entity_poly.pdbx_strand_id
1 'polypeptide(L)'
;MELIQGKVHRILSDDLVGLRHQRFIVDVLKGSREGKTILVAHNIDVAPRVPDLEIGEFITVKGDYEWNELGGLIHWTHKDPDQQREGGWVEWRGERYE
;
A
#
# COMPACT_ATOMS: atom_id res chain seq x y z
N MET A 1 1.16 -11.20 6.78
CA MET A 1 0.77 -10.09 5.89
C MET A 1 -0.73 -9.93 5.88
N GLU A 2 -1.19 -8.69 5.89
CA GLU A 2 -2.57 -8.28 5.70
C GLU A 2 -2.91 -8.22 4.20
N LEU A 3 -4.16 -8.53 3.83
CA LEU A 3 -4.69 -8.38 2.48
C LEU A 3 -5.96 -7.54 2.52
N ILE A 4 -5.94 -6.38 1.87
CA ILE A 4 -7.09 -5.49 1.76
C ILE A 4 -7.44 -5.23 0.30
N GLN A 5 -8.71 -5.00 0.03
CA GLN A 5 -9.21 -4.49 -1.24
C GLN A 5 -10.09 -3.27 -0.98
N GLY A 6 -9.90 -2.22 -1.77
CA GLY A 6 -10.59 -0.97 -1.53
C GLY A 6 -10.46 0.02 -2.66
N LYS A 7 -10.89 1.25 -2.39
CA LYS A 7 -10.73 2.38 -3.31
C LYS A 7 -9.73 3.38 -2.77
N VAL A 8 -8.95 3.99 -3.64
CA VAL A 8 -8.08 5.10 -3.28
C VAL A 8 -8.95 6.28 -2.84
N HIS A 9 -8.91 6.60 -1.56
CA HIS A 9 -9.62 7.73 -0.97
C HIS A 9 -8.87 9.05 -1.19
N ARG A 10 -7.54 9.01 -1.08
CA ARG A 10 -6.68 10.20 -1.17
C ARG A 10 -5.29 9.82 -1.63
N ILE A 11 -4.69 10.67 -2.47
CA ILE A 11 -3.27 10.60 -2.83
C ILE A 11 -2.53 11.63 -1.98
N LEU A 12 -1.43 11.21 -1.35
CA LEU A 12 -0.54 12.10 -0.60
C LEU A 12 0.72 12.35 -1.43
N SER A 13 1.45 13.42 -1.10
CA SER A 13 2.80 13.59 -1.65
C SER A 13 3.68 12.41 -1.27
N ASP A 14 4.49 11.95 -2.21
CA ASP A 14 5.51 10.96 -1.97
C ASP A 14 6.39 11.41 -0.78
N ASP A 15 6.69 10.48 0.12
CA ASP A 15 7.70 10.71 1.14
C ASP A 15 9.07 10.50 0.50
N LEU A 16 9.91 11.53 0.57
CA LEU A 16 11.24 11.55 -0.06
C LEU A 16 12.37 11.54 0.97
N VAL A 17 12.06 11.41 2.27
CA VAL A 17 13.06 11.41 3.34
C VAL A 17 13.41 9.97 3.72
N GLY A 18 14.70 9.64 3.67
CA GLY A 18 15.14 8.27 3.92
C GLY A 18 14.77 7.35 2.77
N LEU A 19 14.10 6.23 3.07
CA LEU A 19 13.54 5.36 2.03
C LEU A 19 12.29 6.00 1.45
N ARG A 20 12.25 6.14 0.13
CA ARG A 20 11.20 6.86 -0.58
C ARG A 20 9.93 6.02 -0.63
N HIS A 21 8.78 6.64 -0.36
CA HIS A 21 7.48 5.96 -0.40
C HIS A 21 6.44 6.73 -1.19
N GLN A 22 5.74 6.05 -2.08
CA GLN A 22 4.45 6.51 -2.57
C GLN A 22 3.41 6.31 -1.47
N ARG A 23 2.62 7.34 -1.19
CA ARG A 23 1.64 7.32 -0.10
C ARG A 23 0.24 7.63 -0.59
N PHE A 24 -0.71 6.80 -0.20
CA PHE A 24 -2.13 7.01 -0.49
C PHE A 24 -3.00 6.36 0.58
N ILE A 25 -4.21 6.86 0.74
CA ILE A 25 -5.19 6.34 1.69
C ILE A 25 -6.19 5.50 0.93
N VAL A 26 -6.52 4.32 1.45
CA VAL A 26 -7.52 3.40 0.89
C VAL A 26 -8.72 3.30 1.82
N ASP A 27 -9.91 3.49 1.27
CA ASP A 27 -11.17 3.07 1.89
C ASP A 27 -11.31 1.56 1.71
N VAL A 28 -11.16 0.80 2.79
CA VAL A 28 -11.18 -0.67 2.74
C VAL A 28 -12.61 -1.17 2.58
N LEU A 29 -12.87 -1.82 1.45
CA LEU A 29 -14.17 -2.39 1.10
C LEU A 29 -14.24 -3.89 1.40
N LYS A 30 -13.10 -4.59 1.43
CA LYS A 30 -12.99 -6.00 1.82
C LYS A 30 -11.65 -6.28 2.50
N GLY A 31 -11.62 -7.25 3.39
CA GLY A 31 -10.44 -7.65 4.16
C GLY A 31 -10.69 -7.55 5.67
N SER A 32 -9.68 -7.79 6.51
CA SER A 32 -9.88 -7.78 7.97
C SER A 32 -10.24 -6.40 8.54
N ARG A 33 -10.09 -5.36 7.73
CA ARG A 33 -10.26 -3.94 8.08
C ARG A 33 -11.39 -3.24 7.33
N GLU A 34 -12.38 -4.00 6.87
CA GLU A 34 -13.56 -3.44 6.17
C GLU A 34 -14.17 -2.24 6.93
N GLY A 35 -14.49 -1.18 6.17
CA GLY A 35 -15.03 0.06 6.70
C GLY A 35 -14.02 0.98 7.38
N LYS A 36 -12.72 0.66 7.35
CA LYS A 36 -11.64 1.54 7.83
C LYS A 36 -10.91 2.21 6.66
N THR A 37 -10.27 3.33 6.96
CA THR A 37 -9.26 3.95 6.09
C THR A 37 -7.87 3.47 6.50
N ILE A 38 -7.04 3.10 5.54
CA ILE A 38 -5.66 2.68 5.77
C ILE A 38 -4.72 3.52 4.92
N LEU A 39 -3.65 4.03 5.54
CA LEU A 39 -2.51 4.59 4.81
C LEU A 39 -1.71 3.44 4.20
N VAL A 40 -1.38 3.53 2.93
CA VAL A 40 -0.43 2.62 2.27
C VAL A 40 0.86 3.41 2.03
N ALA A 41 1.98 2.89 2.55
CA ALA A 41 3.32 3.40 2.30
C ALA A 41 4.08 2.40 1.44
N HIS A 42 4.03 2.59 0.12
CA HIS A 42 4.67 1.72 -0.86
C HIS A 42 6.08 2.20 -1.15
N ASN A 43 7.09 1.42 -0.75
CA ASN A 43 8.49 1.79 -0.91
C ASN A 43 8.91 1.75 -2.39
N ILE A 44 9.20 2.93 -2.95
CA ILE A 44 9.53 3.10 -4.37
C ILE A 44 11.04 3.05 -4.66
N ASP A 45 11.86 2.76 -3.66
CA ASP A 45 13.28 2.43 -3.86
C ASP A 45 13.47 0.97 -4.28
N VAL A 46 12.59 0.08 -3.81
CA VAL A 46 12.72 -1.38 -4.00
C VAL A 46 11.61 -1.99 -4.86
N ALA A 47 10.54 -1.24 -5.14
CA ALA A 47 9.46 -1.63 -6.03
C ALA A 47 9.06 -0.47 -6.96
N PRO A 48 8.50 -0.74 -8.15
CA PRO A 48 8.04 0.31 -9.04
C PRO A 48 6.83 1.05 -8.44
N ARG A 49 6.86 2.39 -8.46
CA ARG A 49 5.69 3.23 -8.14
C ARG A 49 4.47 2.81 -8.97
N VAL A 50 3.28 2.85 -8.38
CA VAL A 50 2.03 2.73 -9.16
C VAL A 50 1.86 4.01 -9.99
N PRO A 51 1.95 3.94 -11.33
CA PRO A 51 1.91 5.12 -12.18
C PRO A 51 0.48 5.65 -12.25
N ASP A 52 0.33 6.98 -12.25
CA ASP A 52 -0.94 7.66 -12.50
C ASP A 52 -2.13 7.14 -11.67
N LEU A 53 -1.86 6.70 -10.44
CA LEU A 53 -2.90 6.28 -9.52
C LEU A 53 -3.80 7.48 -9.20
N GLU A 54 -5.12 7.32 -9.36
CA GLU A 54 -6.12 8.36 -9.15
C GLU A 54 -7.07 8.05 -7.99
N ILE A 55 -7.71 9.08 -7.43
CA ILE A 55 -8.75 8.93 -6.41
C ILE A 55 -9.94 8.17 -7.02
N GLY A 56 -10.48 7.20 -6.27
CA GLY A 56 -11.61 6.36 -6.67
C GLY A 56 -11.23 5.07 -7.38
N GLU A 57 -9.97 4.93 -7.81
CA GLU A 57 -9.45 3.70 -8.40
C GLU A 57 -9.50 2.53 -7.41
N PHE A 58 -9.82 1.35 -7.92
CA PHE A 58 -9.82 0.13 -7.14
C PHE A 58 -8.42 -0.46 -7.06
N ILE A 59 -8.05 -0.91 -5.87
CA ILE A 59 -6.74 -1.46 -5.60
C ILE A 59 -6.83 -2.63 -4.63
N THR A 60 -5.93 -3.59 -4.79
CA THR A 60 -5.70 -4.66 -3.82
C THR A 60 -4.30 -4.47 -3.25
N VAL A 61 -4.15 -4.54 -1.94
CA VAL A 61 -2.86 -4.33 -1.27
C VAL A 61 -2.60 -5.50 -0.35
N LYS A 62 -1.40 -6.06 -0.47
CA LYS A 62 -0.85 -7.05 0.46
C LYS A 62 0.41 -6.47 1.09
N GLY A 63 0.48 -6.48 2.41
CA GLY A 63 1.63 -5.92 3.13
C GLY A 63 1.57 -6.21 4.62
N ASP A 64 2.48 -5.63 5.39
CA ASP A 64 2.43 -5.71 6.85
C ASP A 64 1.60 -4.55 7.39
N TYR A 65 0.69 -4.85 8.31
CA TYR A 65 -0.16 -3.86 8.95
C TYR A 65 0.46 -3.40 10.26
N GLU A 66 0.46 -2.08 10.48
CA GLU A 66 0.83 -1.43 11.73
C GLU A 66 -0.27 -0.47 12.18
N TRP A 67 -0.37 -0.25 13.49
CA TRP A 67 -1.27 0.76 14.06
C TRP A 67 -0.47 1.75 14.89
N ASN A 68 -0.79 3.04 14.76
CA ASN A 68 -0.34 4.09 15.66
C ASN A 68 -1.48 5.08 15.94
N GLU A 69 -1.19 6.14 16.71
CA GLU A 69 -2.17 7.16 17.11
C GLU A 69 -2.83 7.89 15.92
N LEU A 70 -2.22 7.86 14.72
CA LEU A 70 -2.74 8.44 13.49
C LEU A 70 -3.60 7.45 12.68
N GLY A 71 -3.66 6.18 13.09
CA GLY A 71 -4.49 5.14 12.47
C GLY A 71 -3.71 3.94 11.95
N GLY A 72 -4.33 3.22 11.01
CA GLY A 72 -3.75 2.04 10.39
C GLY A 72 -2.85 2.37 9.20
N LEU A 73 -1.70 1.72 9.14
CA LEU A 73 -0.73 1.79 8.06
C LEU A 73 -0.52 0.37 7.50
N ILE A 74 -0.38 0.25 6.18
CA ILE A 74 0.23 -0.89 5.53
C ILE A 74 1.52 -0.45 4.85
N HIS A 75 2.61 -1.14 5.17
CA HIS A 75 3.91 -1.02 4.52
C HIS A 75 4.38 -2.39 4.02
N TRP A 76 5.64 -2.51 3.62
CA TRP A 76 6.18 -3.80 3.17
C TRP A 76 5.37 -4.39 2.00
N THR A 77 4.97 -3.52 1.09
CA THR A 77 4.18 -3.85 -0.11
C THR A 77 5.11 -4.09 -1.30
N HIS A 78 6.19 -4.82 -1.08
CA HIS A 78 7.21 -5.17 -2.08
C HIS A 78 7.76 -6.57 -1.78
N LYS A 79 8.53 -7.14 -2.70
CA LYS A 79 9.28 -8.38 -2.47
C LYS A 79 10.35 -8.18 -1.41
N ASP A 80 10.69 -9.25 -0.71
CA ASP A 80 11.87 -9.25 0.16
C ASP A 80 13.14 -9.09 -0.68
N PRO A 81 13.93 -8.01 -0.51
CA PRO A 81 15.19 -7.89 -1.22
C PRO A 81 16.12 -9.07 -0.92
N ASP A 82 16.05 -9.64 0.28
CA ASP A 82 16.88 -10.75 0.73
C ASP A 82 16.19 -12.12 0.59
N GLN A 83 14.94 -12.16 0.13
CA GLN A 83 14.16 -13.39 -0.09
C GLN A 83 14.05 -14.31 1.15
N GLN A 84 14.07 -13.73 2.35
CA GLN A 84 13.99 -14.46 3.62
C GLN A 84 12.54 -14.71 4.07
N ARG A 85 11.62 -13.81 3.71
CA ARG A 85 10.19 -13.90 4.03
C ARG A 85 9.30 -13.61 2.83
N GLU A 86 8.04 -14.01 2.95
CA GLU A 86 7.02 -13.62 1.99
C GLU A 86 6.86 -12.10 1.98
N GLY A 87 6.94 -11.52 0.77
CA GLY A 87 6.74 -10.10 0.53
C GLY A 87 5.32 -9.73 0.12
N GLY A 88 5.10 -8.43 0.03
CA GLY A 88 3.82 -7.81 -0.30
C GLY A 88 3.84 -7.21 -1.70
N TRP A 89 2.74 -6.57 -2.05
CA TRP A 89 2.56 -5.93 -3.34
C TRP A 89 1.38 -4.96 -3.30
N VAL A 90 1.37 -4.05 -4.27
CA VAL A 90 0.18 -3.29 -4.64
C VAL A 90 -0.29 -3.80 -6.00
N GLU A 91 -1.57 -4.10 -6.17
CA GLU A 91 -2.15 -4.55 -7.43
C GLU A 91 -3.19 -3.54 -7.92
N TRP A 92 -2.95 -3.00 -9.11
CA TRP A 92 -3.80 -2.01 -9.75
C TRP A 92 -3.99 -2.40 -11.22
N ARG A 93 -5.26 -2.45 -11.66
CA ARG A 93 -5.65 -2.82 -13.03
C ARG A 93 -5.06 -4.16 -13.53
N GLY A 94 -4.88 -5.11 -12.62
CA GLY A 94 -4.35 -6.45 -12.92
C GLY A 94 -2.82 -6.55 -12.90
N GLU A 95 -2.12 -5.43 -12.72
CA GLU A 95 -0.66 -5.39 -12.63
C GLU A 95 -0.21 -5.27 -11.17
N ARG A 96 0.85 -6.02 -10.81
CA ARG A 96 1.45 -5.98 -9.48
C ARG A 96 2.73 -5.17 -9.45
N TYR A 97 2.85 -4.37 -8.39
CA TYR A 97 3.97 -3.51 -8.09
C TYR A 97 4.61 -4.02 -6.80
N GLU A 98 5.79 -4.64 -6.92
CA GLU A 98 6.51 -5.32 -5.84
C GLU A 98 8.02 -5.40 -6.06
#